data_AF-A0A2X2DWZ4-F1
#
_entry.id   AF-A0A2X2DWZ4-F1
#
_cell.length_a   1.000
_cell.length_b   1.000
_cell.length_c   1.000
_cell.angle_alpha   90.00
_cell.angle_beta   90.00
_cell.angle_gamma   90.00
#
_symmetry.space_group_name_H-M   'P 1'
#
loop_
_entity.id
_entity.type
_entity.pdbx_description
1 polymer ?
#
loop_
_entity_poly.entity_id
_entity_poly.type
_entity_poly.pdbx_seq_one_letter_code
_entity_poly.pdbx_strand_id
1 'polypeptide(L)'
;MYKALYACLMTLTISTVANAADFTKADLCKAAIAVEMGREVKTMKAGKPLGGDATISYVRADDKKSFRYKCRIEGDSIVWATYFDDEGRWGRWRNSYAEGDAKTTYEAEGNRLTINNDQVGQQSFLKSDF
;
A
#
# COMPACT_ATOMS: atom_id res chain seq x y z
N MET A 1 -39.46 -17.95 52.78
CA MET A 1 -39.60 -17.60 51.34
C MET A 1 -38.41 -16.72 50.96
N TYR A 2 -37.33 -17.31 50.41
CA TYR A 2 -36.11 -16.57 50.05
C TYR A 2 -36.23 -16.02 48.63
N LYS A 3 -36.17 -14.69 48.47
CA LYS A 3 -35.98 -14.04 47.17
C LYS A 3 -34.47 -13.97 46.90
N ALA A 4 -33.99 -14.74 45.92
CA ALA A 4 -32.63 -14.61 45.42
C ALA A 4 -32.55 -13.39 44.49
N LEU A 5 -31.71 -12.41 44.85
CA LEU A 5 -31.32 -11.33 43.96
C LEU A 5 -30.31 -11.89 42.93
N TYR A 6 -30.68 -11.88 41.65
CA TYR A 6 -29.74 -12.11 40.57
C TYR A 6 -29.03 -10.80 40.21
N ALA A 7 -27.76 -10.69 40.58
CA ALA A 7 -26.88 -9.64 40.07
C ALA A 7 -26.40 -10.05 38.67
N CYS A 8 -26.95 -9.39 37.65
CA CYS A 8 -26.48 -9.52 36.27
C CYS A 8 -25.19 -8.70 36.12
N LEU A 9 -24.03 -9.37 36.21
CA LEU A 9 -22.75 -8.78 35.81
C LEU A 9 -22.75 -8.58 34.30
N MET A 10 -23.04 -7.36 33.83
CA MET A 10 -22.73 -6.97 32.46
C MET A 10 -21.21 -6.78 32.35
N THR A 11 -20.54 -7.72 31.70
CA THR A 11 -19.14 -7.56 31.31
C THR A 11 -19.06 -6.57 30.17
N LEU A 12 -18.59 -5.35 30.46
CA LEU A 12 -18.30 -4.33 29.46
C LEU A 12 -17.04 -4.72 28.69
N THR A 13 -17.19 -5.29 27.49
CA THR A 13 -16.06 -5.52 26.59
C THR A 13 -15.58 -4.17 26.06
N ILE A 14 -14.40 -3.73 26.51
CA ILE A 14 -13.74 -2.55 25.95
C ILE A 14 -13.22 -2.95 24.56
N SER A 15 -13.94 -2.59 23.51
CA SER A 15 -13.44 -2.65 22.15
C SER A 15 -12.35 -1.58 22.00
N THR A 16 -11.08 -1.97 21.97
CA THR A 16 -10.01 -1.06 21.59
C THR A 16 -10.22 -0.69 20.13
N VAL A 17 -10.68 0.53 19.86
CA VAL A 17 -10.61 1.13 18.53
C VAL A 17 -9.12 1.31 18.22
N ALA A 18 -8.52 0.33 17.56
CA ALA A 18 -7.19 0.47 17.00
C ALA A 18 -7.27 1.59 15.97
N ASN A 19 -6.63 2.73 16.26
CA ASN A 19 -6.49 3.79 15.28
C ASN A 19 -5.69 3.19 14.12
N ALA A 20 -6.33 3.04 12.95
CA ALA A 20 -5.61 2.72 11.73
C ALA A 20 -4.52 3.79 11.56
N ALA A 21 -3.26 3.37 11.44
CA ALA A 21 -2.20 4.28 11.09
C ALA A 21 -2.53 4.85 9.72
N ASP A 22 -2.50 6.17 9.59
CA ASP A 22 -2.74 6.83 8.31
C ASP A 22 -1.54 6.57 7.39
N PHE A 23 -1.61 5.50 6.61
CA PHE A 23 -0.71 5.26 5.50
C PHE A 23 -0.94 6.34 4.44
N THR A 24 0.14 7.00 4.04
CA THR A 24 0.07 8.04 3.01
C THR A 24 -0.09 7.38 1.63
N LYS A 25 -0.57 8.15 0.64
CA LYS A 25 -0.56 7.68 -0.77
C LYS A 25 0.85 7.29 -1.24
N ALA A 26 1.88 7.93 -0.69
CA ALA A 26 3.27 7.58 -0.99
C ALA A 26 3.65 6.24 -0.36
N ASP A 27 3.22 5.95 0.88
CA ASP A 27 3.44 4.66 1.53
C ASP A 27 2.77 3.54 0.72
N LEU A 28 1.51 3.73 0.33
CA LEU A 28 0.76 2.81 -0.53
C LEU A 28 1.49 2.57 -1.86
N CYS A 29 1.98 3.64 -2.50
CA CYS A 29 2.73 3.54 -3.75
C CYS A 29 4.05 2.78 -3.59
N LYS A 30 4.83 3.10 -2.54
CA LYS A 30 6.08 2.38 -2.24
C LYS A 30 5.80 0.89 -1.99
N ALA A 31 4.77 0.58 -1.21
CA ALA A 31 4.39 -0.80 -0.88
C ALA A 31 3.97 -1.60 -2.12
N ALA A 32 3.11 -1.01 -2.97
CA ALA A 32 2.66 -1.62 -4.21
C ALA A 32 3.83 -1.93 -5.15
N ILE A 33 4.72 -0.96 -5.38
CA ILE A 33 5.88 -1.15 -6.25
C ILE A 33 6.91 -2.10 -5.62
N ALA A 34 7.02 -2.14 -4.29
CA ALA A 34 7.88 -3.10 -3.59
C ALA A 34 7.45 -4.54 -3.88
N VAL A 35 6.15 -4.83 -3.83
CA VAL A 35 5.58 -6.14 -4.16
C VAL A 35 5.75 -6.44 -5.65
N GLU A 36 5.27 -5.55 -6.52
CA GLU A 36 5.31 -5.73 -7.97
C GLU A 36 6.72 -6.00 -8.51
N MET A 37 7.73 -5.30 -7.98
CA MET A 37 9.11 -5.36 -8.49
C MET A 37 10.02 -6.29 -7.67
N GLY A 38 9.52 -6.87 -6.56
CA GLY A 38 10.34 -7.63 -5.62
C GLY A 38 11.50 -6.81 -5.05
N ARG A 39 11.20 -5.63 -4.49
CA ARG A 39 12.18 -4.66 -3.96
C ARG A 39 11.89 -4.26 -2.52
N GLU A 40 12.93 -3.90 -1.78
CA GLU A 40 12.77 -3.43 -0.40
C GLU A 40 12.16 -2.03 -0.34
N VAL A 41 11.03 -1.90 0.37
CA VAL A 41 10.26 -0.65 0.47
C VAL A 41 11.08 0.53 1.03
N LYS A 42 11.97 0.26 2.00
CA LYS A 42 12.85 1.26 2.64
C LYS A 42 13.84 1.93 1.67
N THR A 43 14.10 1.32 0.52
CA THR A 43 14.99 1.89 -0.51
C THR A 43 14.30 2.92 -1.39
N MET A 44 12.97 2.98 -1.31
CA MET A 44 12.14 3.85 -2.12
C MET A 44 11.93 5.21 -1.46
N LYS A 45 12.06 6.27 -2.26
CA LYS A 45 11.88 7.66 -1.84
C LYS A 45 10.57 8.20 -2.39
N ALA A 46 9.80 8.87 -1.54
CA ALA A 46 8.64 9.63 -1.99
C ALA A 46 9.10 10.92 -2.68
N GLY A 47 8.47 11.25 -3.80
CA GLY A 47 8.65 12.49 -4.53
C GLY A 47 7.53 13.49 -4.27
N LYS A 48 7.58 14.63 -4.95
CA LYS A 48 6.47 15.58 -4.96
C LYS A 48 5.26 14.96 -5.68
N PRO A 49 4.05 15.03 -5.13
CA PRO A 49 2.85 14.58 -5.83
C PRO A 49 2.70 15.27 -7.18
N LEU A 50 2.19 14.53 -8.17
CA LEU A 50 1.95 15.03 -9.52
C LEU A 50 0.47 14.92 -9.83
N GLY A 51 -0.25 16.04 -9.88
CA GLY A 51 -1.70 16.03 -10.15
C GLY A 51 -2.53 15.24 -9.13
N GLY A 52 -2.07 15.15 -7.88
CA GLY A 52 -2.73 14.35 -6.83
C GLY A 52 -2.32 12.87 -6.78
N ASP A 53 -1.53 12.41 -7.76
CA ASP A 53 -0.91 11.09 -7.78
C ASP A 53 0.37 11.09 -6.94
N ALA A 54 0.59 10.02 -6.17
CA ALA A 54 1.84 9.84 -5.44
C ALA A 54 2.97 9.55 -6.44
N THR A 55 4.17 10.04 -6.16
CA THR A 55 5.36 9.72 -6.95
C THR A 55 6.41 9.09 -6.06
N ILE A 56 7.13 8.11 -6.59
CA ILE A 56 8.25 7.48 -5.92
C ILE A 56 9.42 7.27 -6.87
N SER A 57 10.59 7.01 -6.30
CA SER A 57 11.76 6.58 -7.03
C SER A 57 12.62 5.65 -6.21
N TYR A 58 13.36 4.76 -6.85
CA TYR A 58 14.45 4.02 -6.23
C TYR A 58 15.60 3.77 -7.20
N VAL A 59 16.79 3.52 -6.67
CA VAL A 59 17.94 3.06 -7.44
C VAL A 59 18.06 1.56 -7.21
N ARG A 60 17.98 0.78 -8.28
CA ARG A 60 18.05 -0.68 -8.17
C ARG A 60 19.48 -1.10 -7.81
N ALA A 61 19.61 -1.96 -6.82
CA ALA A 61 20.91 -2.30 -6.26
C ALA A 61 21.80 -3.11 -7.23
N ASP A 62 21.19 -3.90 -8.11
CA ASP A 62 21.84 -4.82 -9.05
C ASP A 62 22.62 -4.10 -10.16
N ASP A 63 22.03 -3.07 -10.76
CA ASP A 63 22.56 -2.39 -11.96
C ASP A 63 22.65 -0.87 -11.81
N LYS A 64 22.33 -0.34 -10.62
CA LYS A 64 22.35 1.08 -10.29
C LYS A 64 21.44 1.95 -11.16
N LYS A 65 20.48 1.36 -11.88
CA LYS A 65 19.50 2.13 -12.65
C LYS A 65 18.49 2.78 -11.72
N SER A 66 18.12 4.01 -12.07
CA SER A 66 17.05 4.74 -11.40
C SER A 66 15.71 4.38 -12.03
N PHE A 67 14.71 4.17 -11.18
CA PHE A 67 13.34 3.94 -11.61
C PHE A 67 12.43 4.95 -10.93
N ARG A 68 11.44 5.45 -11.67
CA ARG A 68 10.45 6.39 -11.19
C ARG A 68 9.05 5.88 -11.51
N TYR A 69 8.18 6.00 -10.53
CA TYR A 69 6.79 5.56 -10.63
C TYR A 69 5.87 6.65 -10.12
N LYS A 70 4.66 6.66 -10.66
CA LYS A 70 3.54 7.35 -10.04
C LYS A 70 2.42 6.36 -9.76
N CYS A 71 1.68 6.58 -8.69
CA CYS A 71 0.55 5.75 -8.32
C CYS A 71 -0.69 6.61 -8.05
N ARG A 72 -1.84 6.04 -8.42
CA ARG A 72 -3.16 6.52 -8.05
C ARG A 72 -3.86 5.48 -7.21
N ILE A 73 -4.60 5.94 -6.21
CA ILE A 73 -5.44 5.10 -5.36
C ILE A 73 -6.88 5.22 -5.86
N GLU A 74 -7.47 4.11 -6.24
CA GLU A 74 -8.83 4.01 -6.78
C GLU A 74 -9.62 3.01 -5.93
N GLY A 75 -10.34 3.51 -4.93
CA GLY A 75 -10.98 2.64 -3.92
C GLY A 75 -9.93 1.88 -3.12
N ASP A 76 -9.99 0.55 -3.17
CA ASP A 76 -9.04 -0.38 -2.56
C ASP A 76 -7.86 -0.75 -3.48
N SER A 77 -7.85 -0.23 -4.71
CA SER A 77 -6.91 -0.60 -5.76
C SER A 77 -5.80 0.45 -5.93
N ILE A 78 -4.60 0.00 -6.28
CA ILE A 78 -3.43 0.84 -6.55
C ILE A 78 -3.02 0.64 -8.01
N VAL A 79 -3.19 1.69 -8.80
CA VAL A 79 -2.80 1.72 -10.22
C VAL A 79 -1.51 2.51 -10.36
N TRP A 80 -0.56 2.01 -11.14
CA TRP A 80 0.76 2.63 -11.27
C TRP A 80 1.22 2.82 -12.71
N ALA A 81 2.18 3.72 -12.92
CA ALA A 81 2.83 3.93 -14.21
C ALA A 81 4.33 4.22 -14.02
N THR A 82 5.15 3.69 -14.93
CA THR A 82 6.59 3.96 -15.00
C THR A 82 6.86 5.27 -15.73
N TYR A 83 7.90 6.00 -15.33
CA TYR A 83 8.49 7.04 -16.16
C TYR A 83 9.63 6.46 -17.00
N PHE A 84 9.58 6.69 -18.31
CA PHE A 84 10.63 6.30 -19.24
C PHE A 84 11.59 7.46 -19.45
N ASP A 85 12.78 7.37 -18.86
CA ASP A 85 13.80 8.43 -18.87
C ASP A 85 14.31 8.76 -20.28
N ASP A 86 14.45 7.75 -21.11
CA ASP A 86 14.84 7.83 -22.52
C ASP A 86 13.80 8.52 -23.40
N GLU A 87 12.52 8.37 -23.07
CA GLU A 87 11.42 9.01 -23.81
C GLU A 87 10.92 10.31 -23.18
N GLY A 88 11.37 10.64 -21.96
CA GLY A 88 10.96 11.84 -21.24
C GLY A 88 9.48 11.89 -20.89
N ARG A 89 8.81 10.73 -20.74
CA ARG A 89 7.35 10.66 -20.52
C ARG A 89 6.93 9.55 -19.58
N TRP A 90 5.73 9.68 -19.03
CA TRP A 90 5.04 8.61 -18.32
C TRP A 90 4.48 7.59 -19.31
N GLY A 91 4.60 6.31 -18.95
CA GLY A 91 3.97 5.20 -19.64
C GLY A 91 2.46 5.09 -19.41
N ARG A 92 1.87 4.01 -19.92
CA ARG A 92 0.48 3.64 -19.65
C ARG A 92 0.28 3.34 -18.16
N TRP A 93 -0.91 3.65 -17.66
CA TRP A 93 -1.37 3.16 -16.36
C TRP A 93 -1.59 1.65 -16.39
N ARG A 94 -1.07 0.94 -15.40
CA ARG A 94 -1.21 -0.51 -15.25
C ARG A 94 -2.55 -0.85 -14.61
N ASN A 95 -3.61 -0.83 -15.41
CA ASN A 95 -5.01 -1.05 -14.98
C ASN A 95 -5.83 -1.92 -15.95
N SER A 96 -5.17 -2.67 -16.83
CA SER A 96 -5.83 -3.51 -17.84
C SER A 96 -5.35 -4.95 -17.73
N TYR A 97 -6.18 -5.82 -17.13
CA TYR A 97 -5.88 -7.24 -17.04
C TYR A 97 -5.77 -7.91 -18.42
N ALA A 98 -6.54 -7.44 -19.40
CA ALA A 98 -6.46 -7.89 -20.79
C ALA A 98 -5.09 -7.60 -21.44
N GLU A 99 -4.37 -6.60 -20.93
CA GLU A 99 -2.99 -6.28 -21.34
C GLU A 99 -1.93 -6.92 -20.42
N GLY A 100 -2.34 -7.79 -19.51
CA GLY A 100 -1.47 -8.50 -18.58
C GLY A 100 -1.09 -7.73 -17.33
N ASP A 101 -1.73 -6.59 -17.03
CA ASP A 101 -1.45 -5.87 -15.79
C ASP A 101 -2.03 -6.61 -14.58
N ALA A 102 -1.24 -6.68 -13.51
CA ALA A 102 -1.70 -7.23 -12.24
C ALA A 102 -2.75 -6.33 -11.58
N LYS A 103 -3.73 -6.95 -10.92
CA LYS A 103 -4.61 -6.24 -9.98
C LYS A 103 -3.89 -6.15 -8.64
N THR A 104 -3.55 -4.93 -8.23
CA THR A 104 -2.93 -4.65 -6.93
C THR A 104 -3.93 -3.94 -6.02
N THR A 105 -4.24 -4.54 -4.87
CA THR A 105 -5.12 -3.97 -3.84
C THR A 105 -4.40 -3.81 -2.51
N TYR A 106 -5.00 -3.05 -1.60
CA TYR A 106 -4.47 -2.86 -0.26
C TYR A 106 -5.53 -2.95 0.84
N GLU A 107 -5.07 -3.37 2.01
CA GLU A 107 -5.83 -3.36 3.26
C GLU A 107 -4.98 -2.73 4.36
N ALA A 108 -5.53 -1.76 5.10
CA ALA A 108 -4.85 -1.10 6.20
C ALA A 108 -5.61 -1.35 7.51
N GLU A 109 -4.93 -1.95 8.48
CA GLU A 109 -5.48 -2.24 9.80
C GLU A 109 -4.44 -1.87 10.87
N GLY A 110 -4.78 -0.91 11.74
CA GLY A 110 -3.82 -0.41 12.72
C GLY A 110 -2.53 0.06 12.03
N ASN A 111 -1.38 -0.38 12.52
CA ASN A 111 -0.07 -0.06 11.93
C ASN A 111 0.37 -1.00 10.81
N ARG A 112 -0.51 -1.86 10.30
CA ARG A 112 -0.22 -2.84 9.26
C ARG A 112 -0.88 -2.44 7.94
N LEU A 113 -0.08 -2.45 6.89
CA LEU A 113 -0.51 -2.34 5.51
C LEU A 113 -0.25 -3.67 4.81
N THR A 114 -1.28 -4.24 4.20
CA THR A 114 -1.17 -5.45 3.41
C THR A 114 -1.41 -5.10 1.96
N ILE A 115 -0.50 -5.50 1.08
CA ILE A 115 -0.62 -5.39 -0.38
C ILE A 115 -0.88 -6.79 -0.93
N ASN A 116 -1.92 -6.92 -1.74
CA ASN A 116 -2.21 -8.12 -2.49
C ASN A 116 -2.06 -7.84 -3.99
N ASN A 117 -1.23 -8.62 -4.67
CA ASN A 117 -1.06 -8.58 -6.12
C ASN A 117 -1.40 -9.97 -6.67
N ASP A 118 -2.35 -10.03 -7.60
CA ASP A 118 -2.90 -11.30 -8.10
C ASP A 118 -1.92 -12.11 -8.97
N GLN A 119 -0.78 -11.55 -9.36
CA GLN A 119 0.23 -12.24 -10.17
C GLN A 119 1.48 -12.64 -9.37
N VAL A 120 1.90 -11.82 -8.38
CA VAL A 120 3.15 -12.06 -7.61
C VAL A 120 2.92 -12.37 -6.14
N GLY A 121 1.70 -12.24 -5.64
CA GLY A 121 1.31 -12.61 -4.27
C GLY A 121 1.13 -11.42 -3.32
N GLN A 122 1.19 -11.72 -2.03
CA GLN A 122 0.83 -10.79 -0.95
C GLN A 122 2.04 -10.51 -0.06
N GLN A 123 2.16 -9.26 0.40
CA GLN A 123 3.14 -8.85 1.40
C GLN A 123 2.52 -7.86 2.39
N SER A 124 2.96 -7.93 3.65
CA SER A 124 2.56 -6.97 4.68
C SER A 124 3.75 -6.11 5.12
N PHE A 125 3.44 -4.87 5.48
CA PHE A 125 4.36 -3.84 5.93
C PHE A 125 3.82 -3.23 7.22
N LEU A 126 4.72 -2.84 8.11
CA LEU A 126 4.40 -2.00 9.24
C LEU A 126 4.62 -0.52 8.88
N LYS A 127 3.93 0.38 9.57
CA LYS A 127 4.14 1.83 9.39
C LYS A 127 5.61 2.24 9.61
N SER A 128 6.34 1.51 10.45
CA SER A 128 7.78 1.72 10.71
C SER A 128 8.70 1.35 9.54
N ASP A 129 8.18 0.70 8.49
CA ASP A 129 8.99 0.24 7.35
C ASP A 129 9.23 1.35 6.30
N PHE A 130 8.52 2.48 6.39
CA PHE A 130 8.44 3.55 5.38
C PHE A 130 9.26 4.79 5.70
#